data_AF-A0A7K1DWD3-F1
#
_entry.id   AF-A0A7K1DWD3-F1
#
_cell.length_a   1.000
_cell.length_b   1.000
_cell.length_c   1.000
_cell.angle_alpha   90.00
_cell.angle_beta   90.00
_cell.angle_gamma   90.00
#
_symmetry.space_group_name_H-M   'P 1'
#
loop_
_entity.id
_entity.type
_entity.pdbx_description
1 polymer ?
#
loop_
_entity_poly.entity_id
_entity_poly.type
_entity_poly.pdbx_seq_one_letter_code
_entity_poly.pdbx_strand_id
1 'polypeptide(L)'
;MGKPRPTQSRMIAFDLISQVNRNGAYANIRLPELLNKSKLEEKDKNLTTELSYGTLRMQGLYDYIASKYTDRPFAELDPIIQDLLRLGIHQIHFMRIPSHAAVSETVEVARAVAGESKASYVNAILRKISAANLDLHEIDNLPTPEGLSLKYSHPIWIVNAFYDQLKDWHEVELLL
;
A
#
# COMPACT_ATOMS: atom_id res chain seq x y z
N MET A 1 -13.35 -25.52 -4.30
CA MET A 1 -13.24 -24.09 -3.90
C MET A 1 -13.99 -23.24 -4.92
N GLY A 2 -14.70 -22.21 -4.48
CA GLY A 2 -15.44 -21.30 -5.38
C GLY A 2 -14.50 -20.42 -6.20
N LYS A 3 -14.96 -19.94 -7.37
CA LYS A 3 -14.21 -18.97 -8.18
C LYS A 3 -14.00 -17.68 -7.36
N PRO A 4 -12.80 -17.07 -7.35
CA PRO A 4 -12.55 -15.82 -6.65
C PRO A 4 -13.52 -14.72 -7.11
N ARG A 5 -14.01 -13.90 -6.17
CA ARG A 5 -14.96 -12.81 -6.46
C ARG A 5 -14.55 -11.50 -5.79
N PRO A 6 -13.37 -10.95 -6.12
CA PRO A 6 -12.98 -9.64 -5.61
C PRO A 6 -13.88 -8.54 -6.14
N THR A 7 -14.13 -7.52 -5.32
CA THR A 7 -14.81 -6.31 -5.80
C THR A 7 -14.03 -5.63 -6.92
N GLN A 8 -14.75 -5.07 -7.89
CA GLN A 8 -14.13 -4.40 -9.04
C GLN A 8 -13.24 -3.23 -8.60
N SER A 9 -13.61 -2.50 -7.54
CA SER A 9 -12.82 -1.39 -7.00
C SER A 9 -11.41 -1.81 -6.58
N ARG A 10 -11.28 -2.94 -5.87
CA ARG A 10 -9.99 -3.43 -5.37
C ARG A 10 -9.17 -4.11 -6.45
N MET A 11 -9.82 -4.74 -7.42
CA MET A 11 -9.16 -5.24 -8.62
C MET A 11 -8.53 -4.10 -9.43
N ILE A 12 -9.27 -3.01 -9.65
CA ILE A 12 -8.75 -1.84 -10.39
C ILE A 12 -7.62 -1.17 -9.61
N ALA A 13 -7.77 -1.01 -8.29
CA ALA A 13 -6.72 -0.44 -7.46
C ALA A 13 -5.43 -1.28 -7.53
N PHE A 14 -5.53 -2.61 -7.37
CA PHE A 14 -4.39 -3.51 -7.51
C PHE A 14 -3.75 -3.46 -8.90
N ASP A 15 -4.56 -3.46 -9.96
CA ASP A 15 -4.07 -3.38 -11.34
C ASP A 15 -3.27 -2.09 -11.57
N LEU A 16 -3.77 -0.96 -11.08
CA LEU A 16 -3.06 0.32 -11.17
C LEU A 16 -1.75 0.30 -10.38
N ILE A 17 -1.76 -0.15 -9.11
CA ILE A 17 -0.57 -0.23 -8.27
C ILE A 17 0.51 -1.08 -8.95
N SER A 18 0.13 -2.25 -9.47
CA SER A 18 1.03 -3.15 -10.20
C SER A 18 1.62 -2.48 -11.44
N GLN A 19 0.80 -1.79 -12.25
CA GLN A 19 1.26 -1.10 -13.45
C GLN A 19 2.20 0.08 -13.15
N VAL A 20 1.94 0.84 -12.08
CA VAL A 20 2.83 1.93 -11.66
C VAL A 20 4.18 1.35 -11.21
N ASN A 21 4.16 0.35 -10.34
CA ASN A 21 5.38 -0.22 -9.75
C ASN A 21 6.24 -1.00 -10.74
N ARG A 22 5.66 -1.54 -11.82
CA ARG A 22 6.36 -2.51 -12.69
C ARG A 22 6.39 -2.14 -14.17
N ASN A 23 5.44 -1.34 -14.63
CA ASN A 23 5.26 -1.02 -16.05
C ASN A 23 5.51 0.46 -16.35
N GLY A 24 5.94 1.26 -15.36
CA GLY A 24 6.22 2.69 -15.52
C GLY A 24 4.97 3.51 -15.84
N ALA A 25 3.79 3.02 -15.48
CA ALA A 25 2.55 3.76 -15.70
C ALA A 25 2.49 4.99 -14.77
N TYR A 26 1.99 6.10 -15.30
CA TYR A 26 1.73 7.29 -14.49
C TYR A 26 0.33 7.20 -13.87
N ALA A 27 0.26 7.21 -12.53
CA ALA A 27 -0.98 6.96 -11.81
C ALA A 27 -2.10 7.95 -12.17
N ASN A 28 -1.75 9.23 -12.33
CA ASN A 28 -2.66 10.32 -12.71
C ASN A 28 -3.23 10.19 -14.12
N ILE A 29 -2.55 9.49 -15.03
CA ILE A 29 -3.03 9.21 -16.38
C ILE A 29 -3.83 7.91 -16.40
N ARG A 30 -3.30 6.88 -15.74
CA ARG A 30 -3.83 5.53 -15.84
C ARG A 30 -5.11 5.31 -15.04
N LEU A 31 -5.24 5.91 -13.85
CA LEU A 31 -6.45 5.75 -13.04
C LEU A 31 -7.70 6.26 -13.77
N PRO A 32 -7.74 7.49 -14.33
CA PRO A 32 -8.91 7.96 -15.10
C PRO A 32 -9.31 7.01 -16.23
N GLU A 33 -8.35 6.45 -16.98
CA GLU A 33 -8.65 5.49 -18.04
C GLU A 33 -9.34 4.22 -17.52
N LEU A 34 -8.82 3.66 -16.42
CA LEU A 34 -9.39 2.46 -15.80
C LEU A 34 -10.80 2.74 -15.25
N LEU A 35 -11.00 3.88 -14.58
CA LEU A 35 -12.29 4.27 -14.04
C LEU A 35 -13.33 4.54 -15.13
N ASN A 36 -12.94 5.15 -16.25
CA ASN A 36 -13.83 5.42 -17.39
C ASN A 36 -14.25 4.14 -18.12
N LYS A 37 -13.40 3.11 -18.15
CA LYS A 37 -13.73 1.79 -18.72
C LYS A 37 -14.51 0.89 -17.77
N SER A 38 -14.55 1.24 -16.48
CA SER A 38 -15.27 0.47 -15.46
C SER A 38 -16.78 0.74 -15.49
N LYS A 39 -17.55 -0.15 -14.84
CA LYS A 39 -19.00 0.04 -14.59
C LYS A 39 -19.26 0.52 -13.16
N LEU A 40 -18.25 1.07 -12.50
CA LEU A 40 -18.35 1.52 -11.12
C LEU A 40 -19.24 2.75 -11.00
N GLU A 41 -20.07 2.78 -9.97
CA GLU A 41 -20.76 3.98 -9.55
C GLU A 41 -19.78 4.98 -8.92
N GLU A 42 -20.19 6.23 -8.79
CA GLU A 42 -19.33 7.32 -8.30
C GLU A 42 -18.71 7.01 -6.93
N LYS A 43 -19.49 6.44 -6.01
CA LYS A 43 -19.01 6.01 -4.69
C LYS A 43 -17.84 5.01 -4.79
N ASP A 44 -17.95 4.04 -5.68
CA ASP A 44 -16.92 3.03 -5.89
C ASP A 44 -15.71 3.57 -6.65
N LYS A 45 -15.91 4.55 -7.54
CA LYS A 45 -14.80 5.29 -8.16
C LYS A 45 -14.01 6.06 -7.11
N ASN A 46 -14.69 6.73 -6.17
CA ASN A 46 -14.03 7.44 -5.07
C ASN A 46 -13.26 6.48 -4.17
N LEU A 47 -13.86 5.33 -3.82
CA LEU A 47 -13.16 4.27 -3.09
C LEU A 47 -11.93 3.77 -3.84
N THR A 48 -12.05 3.51 -5.13
CA THR A 48 -10.94 3.02 -5.98
C THR A 48 -9.80 4.04 -6.05
N THR A 49 -10.13 5.33 -6.16
CA THR A 49 -9.15 6.41 -6.16
C THR A 49 -8.38 6.46 -4.85
N GLU A 50 -9.07 6.41 -3.71
CA GLU A 50 -8.40 6.40 -2.40
C GLU A 50 -7.54 5.16 -2.22
N LEU A 51 -8.07 3.96 -2.52
CA LEU A 51 -7.29 2.71 -2.47
C LEU A 51 -6.02 2.81 -3.31
N SER A 52 -6.10 3.40 -4.49
CA SER A 52 -4.98 3.49 -5.42
C SER A 52 -3.92 4.49 -4.96
N TYR A 53 -4.32 5.75 -4.79
CA TYR A 53 -3.38 6.82 -4.46
C TYR A 53 -2.91 6.73 -3.02
N GLY A 54 -3.77 6.35 -2.09
CA GLY A 54 -3.38 6.11 -0.69
C GLY A 54 -2.36 4.99 -0.58
N THR A 55 -2.52 3.90 -1.35
CA THR A 55 -1.53 2.81 -1.38
C THR A 55 -0.19 3.25 -1.98
N LEU A 56 -0.21 3.93 -3.12
CA LEU A 56 1.01 4.40 -3.80
C LEU A 56 1.76 5.48 -2.99
N ARG A 57 1.05 6.37 -2.32
CA ARG A 57 1.64 7.46 -1.53
C ARG A 57 2.45 6.93 -0.35
N MET A 58 1.97 5.88 0.30
CA MET A 58 2.48 5.41 1.58
C MET A 58 3.27 4.09 1.49
N GLN A 59 3.78 3.73 0.31
CA GLN A 59 4.45 2.44 0.10
C GLN A 59 5.63 2.21 1.04
N GLY A 60 6.48 3.22 1.28
CA GLY A 60 7.64 3.07 2.16
C GLY A 60 7.23 2.73 3.59
N LEU A 61 6.18 3.38 4.10
CA LEU A 61 5.62 3.05 5.40
C LEU A 61 5.01 1.65 5.43
N TYR A 62 4.31 1.25 4.36
CA TYR A 62 3.63 -0.05 4.31
C TYR A 62 4.62 -1.20 4.18
N ASP A 63 5.72 -1.01 3.48
CA ASP A 63 6.83 -1.97 3.40
C ASP A 63 7.45 -2.19 4.78
N TYR A 64 7.68 -1.09 5.51
CA TYR A 64 8.17 -1.14 6.89
C TYR A 64 7.20 -1.87 7.81
N ILE A 65 5.90 -1.53 7.77
CA ILE A 65 4.88 -2.24 8.56
C ILE A 65 4.88 -3.73 8.21
N ALA A 66 4.84 -4.08 6.93
CA ALA A 66 4.81 -5.47 6.48
C ALA A 66 6.05 -6.25 6.92
N SER A 67 7.24 -5.64 6.88
CA SER A 67 8.51 -6.28 7.25
C SER A 67 8.55 -6.80 8.69
N LYS A 68 7.72 -6.26 9.59
CA LYS A 68 7.60 -6.73 10.97
C LYS A 68 6.87 -8.09 11.09
N TYR A 69 6.16 -8.50 10.04
CA TYR A 69 5.30 -9.68 10.05
C TYR A 69 5.67 -10.73 8.99
N THR A 70 6.66 -10.44 8.15
CA THR A 70 7.18 -11.34 7.12
C THR A 70 8.34 -12.18 7.66
N ASP A 71 8.50 -13.37 7.13
CA ASP A 71 9.53 -14.35 7.50
C ASP A 71 10.87 -14.14 6.79
N ARG A 72 10.90 -13.24 5.80
CA ARG A 72 12.07 -12.81 5.05
C ARG A 72 12.00 -11.31 4.74
N PRO A 73 13.09 -10.67 4.30
CA PRO A 73 13.08 -9.26 3.93
C PRO A 73 11.96 -8.93 2.94
N PHE A 74 11.22 -7.84 3.19
CA PHE A 74 10.05 -7.49 2.38
C PHE A 74 10.38 -7.34 0.89
N ALA A 75 11.56 -6.79 0.58
CA ALA A 75 12.06 -6.61 -0.79
C ALA A 75 12.28 -7.94 -1.54
N GLU A 76 12.46 -9.06 -0.83
CA GLU A 76 12.61 -10.41 -1.40
C GLU A 76 11.29 -11.17 -1.56
N LEU A 77 10.16 -10.56 -1.18
CA LEU A 77 8.85 -11.12 -1.46
C LEU A 77 8.54 -11.03 -2.96
N ASP A 78 7.69 -11.93 -3.43
CA ASP A 78 7.12 -11.81 -4.77
C ASP A 78 6.48 -10.41 -4.93
N PRO A 79 6.79 -9.65 -6.00
CA PRO A 79 6.26 -8.30 -6.16
C PRO A 79 4.72 -8.24 -6.12
N ILE A 80 4.01 -9.30 -6.55
CA ILE A 80 2.54 -9.39 -6.41
C ILE A 80 2.14 -9.40 -4.94
N ILE A 81 2.85 -10.16 -4.10
CA ILE A 81 2.61 -10.18 -2.66
C ILE A 81 2.89 -8.82 -2.05
N GLN A 82 3.97 -8.13 -2.44
CA GLN A 82 4.28 -6.79 -1.94
C GLN A 82 3.11 -5.82 -2.17
N ASP A 83 2.59 -5.76 -3.40
CA ASP A 83 1.48 -4.86 -3.75
C ASP A 83 0.16 -5.23 -3.05
N LEU A 84 -0.10 -6.52 -2.87
CA LEU A 84 -1.26 -7.00 -2.10
C LEU A 84 -1.16 -6.62 -0.62
N LEU A 85 0.03 -6.75 -0.02
CA LEU A 85 0.25 -6.38 1.38
C LEU A 85 0.10 -4.87 1.57
N ARG A 86 0.68 -4.05 0.69
CA ARG A 86 0.51 -2.59 0.71
C ARG A 86 -0.96 -2.19 0.64
N LEU A 87 -1.71 -2.76 -0.32
CA LEU A 87 -3.14 -2.50 -0.47
C LEU A 87 -3.94 -2.95 0.75
N GLY A 88 -3.61 -4.10 1.34
CA GLY A 88 -4.26 -4.60 2.55
C GLY A 88 -3.99 -3.72 3.77
N ILE A 89 -2.75 -3.31 3.98
CA ILE A 89 -2.32 -2.44 5.09
C ILE A 89 -3.03 -1.09 5.01
N HIS A 90 -3.07 -0.48 3.82
CA HIS A 90 -3.79 0.78 3.59
C HIS A 90 -5.24 0.67 4.06
N GLN A 91 -5.94 -0.39 3.63
CA GLN A 91 -7.34 -0.60 4.01
C GLN A 91 -7.54 -0.84 5.52
N ILE A 92 -6.64 -1.57 6.17
CA ILE A 92 -6.78 -1.95 7.58
C ILE A 92 -6.54 -0.76 8.51
N HIS A 93 -5.50 0.04 8.25
CA HIS A 93 -5.03 1.05 9.21
C HIS A 93 -5.25 2.49 8.77
N PHE A 94 -5.45 2.73 7.48
CA PHE A 94 -5.52 4.08 6.91
C PHE A 94 -6.85 4.39 6.25
N MET A 95 -7.82 3.47 6.35
CA MET A 95 -9.18 3.65 5.87
C MET A 95 -10.19 3.25 6.94
N ARG A 96 -11.42 3.77 6.82
CA ARG A 96 -12.55 3.38 7.67
C ARG A 96 -13.24 2.11 7.17
N ILE A 97 -12.45 1.06 6.91
CA ILE A 97 -12.94 -0.25 6.45
C ILE A 97 -12.76 -1.25 7.60
N PRO A 98 -13.79 -2.02 7.99
CA PRO A 98 -13.63 -3.07 9.00
C PRO A 98 -12.51 -4.05 8.61
N SER A 99 -11.60 -4.35 9.53
CA SER A 99 -10.38 -5.12 9.21
C SER A 99 -10.68 -6.49 8.58
N HIS A 100 -11.75 -7.17 9.03
CA HIS A 100 -12.17 -8.44 8.43
C HIS A 100 -12.56 -8.31 6.94
N ALA A 101 -13.22 -7.21 6.56
CA ALA A 101 -13.59 -6.92 5.19
C ALA A 101 -12.36 -6.54 4.34
N ALA A 102 -11.47 -5.71 4.88
CA ALA A 102 -10.20 -5.35 4.23
C ALA A 102 -9.35 -6.59 3.93
N VAL A 103 -9.18 -7.49 4.92
CA VAL A 103 -8.46 -8.75 4.76
C VAL A 103 -9.15 -9.64 3.73
N SER A 104 -10.44 -9.92 3.90
CA SER A 104 -11.19 -10.84 3.03
C SER A 104 -11.13 -10.40 1.56
N GLU A 105 -11.40 -9.12 1.29
CA GLU A 105 -11.39 -8.60 -0.08
C GLU A 105 -9.99 -8.63 -0.71
N THR A 106 -8.95 -8.27 0.06
CA THR A 106 -7.57 -8.32 -0.45
C THR A 106 -7.15 -9.76 -0.77
N VAL A 107 -7.63 -10.74 0.01
CA VAL A 107 -7.39 -12.16 -0.23
C VAL A 107 -8.15 -12.65 -1.48
N GLU A 108 -9.36 -12.16 -1.73
CA GLU A 108 -10.07 -12.45 -3.00
C GLU A 108 -9.29 -11.91 -4.21
N VAL A 109 -8.71 -10.70 -4.11
CA VAL A 109 -7.83 -10.14 -5.15
C VAL A 109 -6.61 -11.04 -5.32
N ALA A 110 -5.96 -11.42 -4.23
CA ALA A 110 -4.80 -12.30 -4.25
C ALA A 110 -5.08 -13.65 -4.93
N ARG A 111 -6.23 -14.28 -4.64
CA ARG A 111 -6.61 -15.53 -5.32
C ARG A 111 -6.81 -15.32 -6.81
N ALA A 112 -7.43 -14.22 -7.21
CA ALA A 112 -7.71 -13.92 -8.61
C ALA A 112 -6.43 -13.68 -9.43
N VAL A 113 -5.41 -13.03 -8.86
CA VAL A 113 -4.20 -12.61 -9.60
C VAL A 113 -2.99 -13.51 -9.39
N ALA A 114 -2.96 -14.27 -8.30
CA ALA A 114 -1.76 -14.98 -7.84
C ALA A 114 -2.02 -16.43 -7.39
N GLY A 115 -3.28 -16.87 -7.36
CA GLY A 115 -3.67 -18.24 -6.98
C GLY A 115 -3.70 -18.50 -5.47
N GLU A 116 -4.23 -19.67 -5.09
CA GLU A 116 -4.59 -19.99 -3.70
C GLU A 116 -3.40 -19.99 -2.73
N SER A 117 -2.23 -20.46 -3.17
CA SER A 117 -1.04 -20.55 -2.32
C SER A 117 -0.57 -19.16 -1.86
N LYS A 118 -0.42 -18.21 -2.80
CA LYS A 118 -0.02 -16.83 -2.49
C LYS A 118 -1.11 -16.10 -1.71
N ALA A 119 -2.38 -16.34 -2.04
CA ALA A 119 -3.50 -15.77 -1.29
C ALA A 119 -3.52 -16.23 0.17
N SER A 120 -3.19 -17.51 0.44
CA SER A 120 -3.08 -18.04 1.80
C SER A 120 -1.97 -17.35 2.60
N TYR A 121 -0.82 -17.08 1.96
CA TYR A 121 0.29 -16.34 2.58
C TYR A 121 -0.11 -14.89 2.90
N VAL A 122 -0.68 -14.17 1.94
CA VAL A 122 -1.20 -12.80 2.13
C VAL A 122 -2.22 -12.76 3.27
N ASN A 123 -3.17 -13.70 3.30
CA ASN A 123 -4.16 -13.80 4.36
C ASN A 123 -3.52 -14.02 5.75
N ALA A 124 -2.50 -14.87 5.84
CA ALA A 124 -1.81 -15.12 7.10
C ALA A 124 -1.16 -13.85 7.65
N ILE A 125 -0.47 -13.08 6.79
CA ILE A 125 0.20 -11.84 7.19
C ILE A 125 -0.82 -10.76 7.53
N LEU A 126 -1.80 -10.49 6.67
CA LEU A 126 -2.79 -9.44 6.91
C LEU A 126 -3.63 -9.70 8.16
N ARG A 127 -3.88 -10.97 8.52
CA ARG A 127 -4.53 -11.30 9.80
C ARG A 127 -3.67 -10.93 11.00
N LYS A 128 -2.36 -11.22 10.96
CA LYS A 128 -1.42 -10.80 12.02
C LYS A 128 -1.38 -9.28 12.16
N ILE A 129 -1.29 -8.57 11.04
CA ILE A 129 -1.31 -7.10 11.00
C ILE A 129 -2.62 -6.56 11.58
N SER A 130 -3.77 -7.09 11.14
CA SER A 130 -5.08 -6.63 11.60
C SER A 130 -5.36 -6.85 13.09
N ALA A 131 -4.70 -7.84 13.69
CA ALA A 131 -4.84 -8.15 15.11
C ALA A 131 -3.83 -7.37 15.97
N ALA A 132 -2.79 -6.81 15.37
CA ALA A 132 -1.81 -6.01 16.08
C ALA A 132 -2.34 -4.59 16.32
N ASN A 133 -2.03 -4.03 17.48
CA ASN A 133 -2.17 -2.59 17.66
C ASN A 133 -1.06 -1.91 16.85
N LEU A 134 -1.41 -1.12 15.84
CA LEU A 134 -0.40 -0.44 15.04
C LEU A 134 0.18 0.72 15.85
N ASP A 135 1.34 0.46 16.43
CA ASP A 135 2.18 1.48 17.07
C ASP A 135 3.32 1.86 16.12
N LEU A 136 3.42 3.14 15.80
CA LEU A 136 4.43 3.73 14.93
C LEU A 136 5.34 4.73 15.67
N HIS A 137 5.20 4.87 17.00
CA HIS A 137 6.01 5.82 17.79
C HIS A 137 7.50 5.51 17.76
N GLU A 138 7.89 4.28 17.44
CA GLU A 138 9.31 3.97 17.22
C GLU A 138 9.91 4.70 16.02
N ILE A 139 9.10 5.04 15.00
CA ILE A 139 9.55 5.82 13.83
C ILE A 139 10.00 7.21 14.26
N ASP A 140 9.32 7.82 15.23
CA ASP A 140 9.67 9.16 15.75
C ASP A 140 11.03 9.16 16.46
N ASN A 141 11.54 7.99 16.86
CA ASN A 141 12.83 7.84 17.54
C ASN A 141 13.97 7.42 16.59
N LEU A 142 13.68 7.20 15.30
CA LEU A 142 14.71 6.88 14.33
C LEU A 142 15.55 8.13 13.99
N PRO A 143 16.85 7.94 13.69
CA PRO A 143 17.68 9.05 13.24
C PRO A 143 17.12 9.66 11.95
N THR A 144 17.43 10.93 11.73
CA THR A 144 17.17 11.62 10.46
C THR A 144 18.32 11.30 9.50
N PRO A 145 18.05 10.97 8.22
CA PRO A 145 16.78 11.10 7.49
C PRO A 145 15.81 9.91 7.57
N GLU A 146 16.18 8.79 8.18
CA GLU A 146 15.42 7.54 8.16
C GLU A 146 14.02 7.67 8.77
N GLY A 147 13.91 8.35 9.92
CA GLY A 147 12.63 8.61 10.58
C GLY A 147 11.66 9.39 9.70
N LEU A 148 12.14 10.48 9.08
CA LEU A 148 11.35 11.29 8.14
C LEU A 148 10.97 10.52 6.89
N SER A 149 11.91 9.73 6.34
CA SER A 149 11.69 8.89 5.18
C SER A 149 10.53 7.91 5.39
N LEU A 150 10.48 7.24 6.54
CA LEU A 150 9.41 6.30 6.86
C LEU A 150 8.10 7.00 7.23
N LYS A 151 8.17 8.05 8.06
CA LYS A 151 6.99 8.79 8.55
C LYS A 151 6.18 9.40 7.41
N TYR A 152 6.86 10.02 6.45
CA TYR A 152 6.24 10.69 5.30
C TYR A 152 6.27 9.84 4.02
N SER A 153 6.79 8.60 4.10
CA SER A 153 6.88 7.67 2.98
C SER A 153 7.61 8.24 1.74
N HIS A 154 8.65 9.02 1.97
CA HIS A 154 9.55 9.52 0.93
C HIS A 154 10.86 8.72 0.91
N PRO A 155 11.41 8.37 -0.27
CA PRO A 155 12.74 7.79 -0.34
C PRO A 155 13.78 8.68 0.34
N ILE A 156 14.78 8.08 1.00
CA ILE A 156 15.86 8.81 1.70
C ILE A 156 16.49 9.89 0.81
N TRP A 157 16.69 9.59 -0.49
CA TRP A 157 17.30 10.56 -1.41
C TRP A 157 16.43 11.81 -1.64
N ILE A 158 15.09 11.71 -1.56
CA ILE A 158 14.19 12.87 -1.65
C ILE A 158 14.34 13.71 -0.39
N VAL A 159 14.30 13.09 0.78
CA VAL A 159 14.46 13.77 2.08
C VAL A 159 15.79 14.52 2.12
N ASN A 160 16.87 13.88 1.68
CA ASN A 160 18.18 14.51 1.56
C ASN A 160 18.21 15.63 0.52
N ALA A 161 17.51 15.51 -0.61
CA ALA A 161 17.43 16.57 -1.61
C ALA A 161 16.74 17.84 -1.09
N PHE A 162 15.69 17.69 -0.27
CA PHE A 162 15.09 18.83 0.44
C PHE A 162 16.07 19.44 1.43
N TYR A 163 16.74 18.62 2.24
CA TYR A 163 17.76 19.11 3.17
C TYR A 163 18.89 19.82 2.43
N ASP A 164 19.27 19.34 1.25
CA ASP A 164 20.33 19.96 0.47
C ASP A 164 20.02 21.38 0.03
N GLN A 165 18.73 21.72 -0.16
CA GLN A 165 18.27 23.06 -0.51
C GLN A 165 18.00 23.93 0.71
N LEU A 166 17.41 23.38 1.77
CA LEU A 166 16.93 24.14 2.93
C LEU A 166 17.96 24.25 4.06
N LYS A 167 18.81 23.22 4.21
CA LYS A 167 19.82 23.07 5.28
C LYS A 167 19.26 23.09 6.72
N ASP A 168 17.95 22.95 6.89
CA ASP A 168 17.25 22.85 8.17
C ASP A 168 16.25 21.68 8.17
N TRP A 169 16.38 20.77 9.13
CA TRP A 169 15.51 19.60 9.23
C TRP A 169 14.07 19.93 9.63
N HIS A 170 13.85 21.01 10.39
CA HIS A 170 12.50 21.45 10.74
C HIS A 170 11.75 21.96 9.51
N GLU A 171 12.42 22.74 8.65
CA GLU A 171 11.84 23.19 7.39
C GLU A 171 11.59 22.04 6.41
N VAL A 172 12.49 21.04 6.37
CA VAL A 172 12.28 19.81 5.59
C VAL A 172 11.02 19.09 6.06
N GLU A 173 10.86 18.86 7.36
CA GLU A 173 9.70 18.16 7.90
C GLU A 173 8.37 18.89 7.62
N LEU A 174 8.37 20.23 7.56
CA LEU A 174 7.18 21.02 7.21
C LEU A 174 6.74 20.88 5.74
N LEU A 175 7.62 20.40 4.85
CA LEU A 175 7.37 20.29 3.41
C LEU A 175 7.18 18.84 2.91
N LEU A 176 7.40 17.85 3.78
CA LEU A 176 7.11 16.43 3.53
C LEU A 176 5.63 16.12 3.85
#